data_AF-A0A0F9CRK2-F1
#
_entry.id   AF-A0A0F9CRK2-F1
#
_cell.length_a   1.000
_cell.length_b   1.000
_cell.length_c   1.000
_cell.angle_alpha   90.00
_cell.angle_beta   90.00
_cell.angle_gamma   90.00
#
_symmetry.space_group_name_H-M   'P 1'
#
loop_
_entity.id
_entity.type
_entity.pdbx_description
1 polymer ?
#
loop_
_entity_poly.entity_id
_entity_poly.type
_entity_poly.pdbx_seq_one_letter_code
_entity_poly.pdbx_strand_id
1 'polypeptide(L)'
;MVEEQNEKEKSTRRTYRNDDWTEEQVKARRAELTREEAPEGYVKVSEVDAACRAAGIPVSKLVRAFGGDRGMSAPAHPLFAFVYVGRTRYLPGNVLTEGLEMLANPEFLKTVRKRKPKAEVAEGTGPVKKPQKKAKVVRPQQ
;
A
#
# COMPACT_ATOMS: atom_id res chain seq x y z
N MET A 1 -23.77 39.35 -1.38
CA MET A 1 -23.93 37.93 -0.99
C MET A 1 -22.72 37.20 -1.52
N VAL A 2 -21.90 36.72 -0.59
CA VAL A 2 -20.62 36.05 -0.82
C VAL A 2 -20.88 34.55 -0.91
N GLU A 3 -19.90 33.84 -1.49
CA GLU A 3 -19.70 32.38 -1.55
C GLU A 3 -20.09 31.74 -2.89
N GLU A 4 -19.17 31.70 -3.87
CA GLU A 4 -17.98 30.83 -3.96
C GLU A 4 -18.35 29.42 -4.45
N GLN A 5 -18.30 29.22 -5.77
CA GLN A 5 -18.26 27.89 -6.38
C GLN A 5 -16.86 27.67 -6.94
N ASN A 6 -15.95 27.27 -6.05
CA ASN A 6 -14.62 26.81 -6.42
C ASN A 6 -14.68 25.28 -6.57
N GLU A 7 -15.21 24.81 -7.70
CA GLU A 7 -15.12 23.41 -8.12
C GLU A 7 -13.65 23.10 -8.45
N LYS A 8 -12.86 22.85 -7.41
CA LYS A 8 -11.56 22.20 -7.56
C LYS A 8 -11.83 20.78 -8.03
N GLU A 9 -11.59 20.56 -9.33
CA GLU A 9 -11.36 19.24 -9.92
C GLU A 9 -10.51 18.41 -8.95
N LYS A 10 -11.20 17.48 -8.27
CA LYS A 10 -10.56 16.53 -7.38
C LYS A 10 -9.61 15.71 -8.25
N SER A 11 -8.32 16.01 -8.13
CA SER A 11 -7.20 15.15 -8.50
C SER A 11 -7.67 13.69 -8.50
N THR A 12 -7.59 13.05 -9.67
CA THR A 12 -7.90 11.63 -9.88
C THR A 12 -7.05 10.80 -8.94
N ARG A 13 -7.60 10.65 -7.72
CA ARG A 13 -7.02 9.96 -6.58
C ARG A 13 -6.78 8.54 -7.08
N ARG A 14 -5.51 8.17 -7.23
CA ARG A 14 -5.01 6.86 -7.69
C ARG A 14 -6.12 5.81 -7.60
N THR A 15 -6.66 5.47 -8.76
CA THR A 15 -7.71 4.47 -8.95
C THR A 15 -7.38 3.27 -8.07
N TYR A 16 -8.32 2.93 -7.20
CA TYR A 16 -8.17 1.87 -6.22
C TYR A 16 -7.66 0.60 -6.91
N ARG A 17 -6.55 0.04 -6.43
CA ARG A 17 -5.92 -1.11 -7.11
C ARG A 17 -6.71 -2.42 -6.96
N ASN A 18 -7.80 -2.40 -6.20
CA ASN A 18 -8.80 -3.47 -6.09
C ASN A 18 -10.19 -2.80 -6.18
N ASP A 19 -10.86 -2.92 -7.33
CA ASP A 19 -12.16 -2.29 -7.64
C ASP A 19 -13.36 -2.91 -6.91
N ASP A 20 -13.17 -3.94 -6.09
CA ASP A 20 -14.28 -4.73 -5.52
C ASP A 20 -14.83 -4.19 -4.18
N TRP A 21 -14.24 -3.11 -3.61
CA TRP A 21 -14.63 -2.61 -2.29
C TRP A 21 -15.31 -1.25 -2.36
N THR A 22 -16.52 -1.16 -1.81
CA THR A 22 -17.27 0.10 -1.70
C THR A 22 -16.74 0.96 -0.54
N GLU A 23 -16.97 2.28 -0.59
CA GLU A 23 -16.55 3.18 0.50
C GLU A 23 -17.19 2.81 1.85
N GLU A 24 -18.42 2.29 1.80
CA GLU A 24 -19.15 1.81 2.98
C GLU A 24 -18.46 0.60 3.60
N GLN A 25 -18.04 -0.37 2.79
CA GLN A 25 -17.29 -1.53 3.27
C GLN A 25 -15.93 -1.14 3.85
N VAL A 26 -15.25 -0.15 3.26
CA VAL A 26 -13.99 0.38 3.84
C VAL A 26 -14.24 1.02 5.20
N LYS A 27 -15.33 1.79 5.36
CA LYS A 27 -15.70 2.39 6.65
C LYS A 27 -16.07 1.32 7.67
N ALA A 28 -16.88 0.33 7.30
CA ALA A 28 -17.25 -0.79 8.16
C ALA A 28 -16.01 -1.56 8.61
N ARG A 29 -15.12 -1.92 7.69
CA ARG A 29 -13.87 -2.62 8.00
C ARG A 29 -12.97 -1.81 8.93
N ARG A 30 -12.89 -0.50 8.72
CA ARG A 30 -12.15 0.38 9.63
C ARG A 30 -12.78 0.39 11.02
N ALA A 31 -14.11 0.46 11.13
CA ALA A 31 -14.81 0.42 12.41
C ALA A 31 -14.56 -0.90 13.15
N GLU A 32 -14.59 -2.05 12.46
CA GLU A 32 -14.26 -3.36 13.02
C GLU A 32 -12.86 -3.42 13.64
N LEU A 33 -11.89 -2.80 12.98
CA LEU A 33 -10.49 -2.77 13.43
C LEU A 33 -10.23 -1.67 14.45
N THR A 34 -11.17 -0.74 14.67
CA THR A 34 -10.99 0.38 15.59
C THR A 34 -11.26 -0.06 17.02
N ARG A 35 -10.37 0.34 17.92
CA ARG A 35 -10.46 0.15 19.37
C ARG A 35 -10.38 1.53 20.03
N GLU A 36 -11.00 1.66 21.20
CA GLU A 36 -10.98 2.90 21.99
C GLU A 36 -9.58 3.19 22.53
N GLU A 37 -8.90 2.14 23.00
CA GLU A 37 -7.56 2.22 23.57
C GLU A 37 -6.60 1.22 22.91
N ALA A 38 -5.30 1.54 22.97
CA ALA A 38 -4.26 0.65 22.47
C ALA A 38 -4.13 -0.55 23.43
N PRO A 39 -4.24 -1.79 22.94
CA PRO A 39 -4.06 -2.96 23.81
C PRO A 39 -2.65 -3.00 24.41
N GLU A 40 -2.52 -3.59 25.60
CA GLU A 40 -1.23 -3.72 26.27
C GLU A 40 -0.24 -4.50 25.40
N GLY A 41 1.00 -4.03 25.36
CA GLY A 41 2.06 -4.63 24.55
C GLY A 41 1.95 -4.35 23.06
N TYR A 42 1.08 -3.45 22.61
CA TYR A 42 1.03 -3.02 21.21
C TYR A 42 1.96 -1.83 20.95
N VAL A 43 2.58 -1.81 19.78
CA VAL A 43 3.51 -0.78 19.31
C VAL A 43 2.95 -0.06 18.08
N LYS A 44 3.37 1.18 17.87
CA LYS A 44 2.91 1.96 16.72
C LYS A 44 3.53 1.41 15.44
N VAL A 45 2.76 1.37 14.36
CA VAL A 45 3.27 0.97 13.03
C VAL A 45 4.46 1.84 12.58
N SER A 46 4.53 3.10 13.00
CA SER A 46 5.68 3.98 12.72
C SER A 46 7.01 3.46 13.30
N GLU A 47 6.96 2.83 14.47
CA GLU A 47 8.15 2.25 15.12
C GLU A 47 8.57 0.98 14.38
N VAL A 48 7.61 0.16 13.94
CA VAL A 48 7.85 -1.04 13.13
C VAL A 48 8.39 -0.67 11.74
N ASP A 49 7.91 0.41 11.12
CA ASP A 49 8.45 0.94 9.85
C ASP A 49 9.91 1.37 10.03
N ALA A 50 10.22 2.08 11.12
CA ALA A 50 11.61 2.46 11.43
C ALA A 50 12.51 1.24 11.61
N ALA A 51 12.05 0.21 12.34
CA ALA A 51 12.78 -1.04 12.53
C ALA A 51 12.96 -1.82 11.21
N CYS A 52 11.93 -1.89 10.36
CA CYS A 52 12.03 -2.47 9.03
C CYS A 52 13.09 -1.77 8.17
N ARG A 53 13.11 -0.43 8.17
CA ARG A 53 14.10 0.36 7.42
C ARG A 53 15.51 0.13 7.93
N ALA A 54 15.70 0.06 9.24
CA ALA A 54 16.98 -0.24 9.86
C ALA A 54 17.49 -1.64 9.46
N ALA A 55 16.58 -2.62 9.33
CA ALA A 55 16.89 -3.98 8.89
C ALA A 55 16.97 -4.15 7.37
N GLY A 56 16.82 -3.08 6.57
CA GLY A 56 16.82 -3.15 5.10
C GLY A 56 15.59 -3.84 4.49
N ILE A 57 14.51 -4.00 5.25
CA ILE A 57 13.27 -4.63 4.82
C ILE A 57 12.40 -3.59 4.10
N PRO A 58 11.93 -3.86 2.87
CA PRO A 58 11.05 -2.94 2.16
C PRO A 58 9.71 -2.75 2.87
N VAL A 59 9.30 -1.49 3.08
CA VAL A 59 8.00 -1.14 3.68
C VAL A 59 6.83 -1.76 2.93
N SER A 60 6.95 -1.95 1.61
CA SER A 60 5.94 -2.62 0.80
C SER A 60 5.70 -4.08 1.22
N LYS A 61 6.71 -4.76 1.79
CA LYS A 61 6.59 -6.11 2.34
C LYS A 61 5.82 -6.09 3.65
N LEU A 62 6.11 -5.13 4.53
CA LEU A 62 5.36 -4.88 5.76
C LEU A 62 3.87 -4.59 5.46
N VAL A 63 3.59 -3.68 4.52
CA VAL A 63 2.21 -3.32 4.13
C VAL A 63 1.45 -4.52 3.56
N ARG A 64 2.13 -5.41 2.81
CA ARG A 64 1.52 -6.66 2.35
C ARG A 64 1.21 -7.63 3.49
N ALA A 65 2.08 -7.70 4.49
CA ALA A 65 1.87 -8.52 5.67
C ALA A 65 0.60 -8.12 6.45
N PHE A 66 0.26 -6.83 6.47
CA PHE A 66 -0.97 -6.30 7.08
C PHE A 66 -2.27 -6.61 6.30
N GLY A 67 -2.16 -7.19 5.11
CA GLY A 67 -3.29 -7.28 4.19
C GLY A 67 -3.56 -5.96 3.44
N GLY A 68 -2.51 -5.18 3.19
CA GLY A 68 -2.55 -3.91 2.48
C GLY A 68 -2.66 -2.70 3.41
N ASP A 69 -2.67 -1.50 2.81
CA ASP A 69 -2.62 -0.25 3.56
C ASP A 69 -3.82 -0.05 4.51
N ARG A 70 -4.98 -0.64 4.18
CA ARG A 70 -6.21 -0.50 4.96
C ARG A 70 -6.66 -1.79 5.65
N GLY A 71 -5.88 -2.87 5.60
CA GLY A 71 -6.27 -4.16 6.16
C GLY A 71 -7.51 -4.78 5.49
N MET A 72 -7.64 -4.55 4.18
CA MET A 72 -8.76 -5.06 3.37
C MET A 72 -8.58 -6.55 3.07
N SER A 73 -7.34 -7.03 3.04
CA SER A 73 -7.04 -8.46 2.98
C SER A 73 -6.74 -8.97 4.39
N ALA A 74 -6.84 -10.29 4.57
CA ALA A 74 -6.40 -10.93 5.80
C ALA A 74 -4.89 -10.67 6.01
N PRO A 75 -4.44 -10.46 7.27
CA PRO A 75 -3.03 -10.37 7.56
C PRO A 75 -2.37 -11.72 7.27
N ALA A 76 -1.12 -11.68 6.82
CA ALA A 76 -0.37 -12.90 6.48
C ALA A 76 -0.02 -13.76 7.69
N HIS A 77 0.00 -13.15 8.89
CA HIS A 77 0.18 -13.81 10.17
C HIS A 77 -0.54 -13.00 11.25
N PRO A 78 -1.03 -13.61 12.36
CA PRO A 78 -1.67 -12.88 13.45
C PRO A 78 -0.82 -11.74 14.05
N LEU A 79 0.50 -11.87 14.02
CA LEU A 79 1.43 -10.80 14.44
C LEU A 79 1.34 -9.51 13.61
N PHE A 80 0.79 -9.61 12.40
CA PHE A 80 0.56 -8.48 11.50
C PHE A 80 -0.90 -8.00 11.52
N ALA A 81 -1.74 -8.54 12.43
CA ALA A 81 -3.07 -8.03 12.66
C ALA A 81 -2.99 -6.71 13.43
N PHE A 82 -3.34 -5.61 12.77
CA PHE A 82 -3.28 -4.29 13.37
C PHE A 82 -4.66 -3.82 13.81
N VAL A 83 -4.68 -2.90 14.78
CA VAL A 83 -5.89 -2.18 15.22
C VAL A 83 -5.71 -0.69 15.00
N TYR A 84 -6.83 0.02 14.80
CA TYR A 84 -6.84 1.47 14.79
C TYR A 84 -7.15 2.00 16.19
N VAL A 85 -6.39 2.99 16.63
CA VAL A 85 -6.75 3.84 17.78
C VAL A 85 -6.72 5.27 17.28
N GLY A 86 -7.90 5.86 17.09
CA GLY A 86 -8.09 7.12 16.38
C GLY A 86 -7.62 7.07 14.92
N ARG A 87 -6.49 7.72 14.62
CA ARG A 87 -5.87 7.74 13.28
C ARG A 87 -4.64 6.84 13.18
N THR A 88 -4.17 6.30 14.30
CA THR A 88 -2.92 5.56 14.39
C THR A 88 -3.18 4.06 14.29
N ARG A 89 -2.27 3.34 13.65
CA ARG A 89 -2.29 1.88 13.57
C ARG A 89 -1.32 1.30 14.59
N TYR A 90 -1.76 0.27 15.30
CA TYR A 90 -1.00 -0.42 16.32
C TYR A 90 -0.90 -1.92 16.00
N LEU A 91 0.23 -2.53 16.31
CA LEU A 91 0.53 -3.95 16.11
C LEU A 91 0.96 -4.58 17.42
N PRO A 92 0.81 -5.92 17.57
CA PRO A 92 1.44 -6.64 18.68
C PRO A 92 2.94 -6.36 18.75
N GLY A 93 3.48 -6.13 19.95
CA GLY A 93 4.88 -5.76 20.18
C GLY A 93 5.88 -6.82 19.72
N ASN A 94 5.48 -8.09 19.74
CA ASN A 94 6.25 -9.23 19.22
C ASN A 94 6.57 -9.09 17.72
N VAL A 95 5.92 -8.17 17.00
CA VAL A 95 6.26 -7.87 15.61
C VAL A 95 7.68 -7.27 15.47
N LEU A 96 8.21 -6.62 16.52
CA LEU A 96 9.57 -6.07 16.52
C LEU A 96 10.66 -7.15 16.67
N THR A 97 10.29 -8.37 17.06
CA THR A 97 11.21 -9.51 17.15
C THR A 97 10.86 -10.52 16.06
N GLU A 98 9.92 -11.42 16.33
CA GLU A 98 9.49 -12.50 15.43
C GLU A 98 8.96 -11.96 14.10
N GLY A 99 8.24 -10.84 14.13
CA GLY A 99 7.71 -10.23 12.92
C GLY A 99 8.80 -9.74 11.97
N LEU A 100 9.89 -9.18 12.48
CA LEU A 100 11.03 -8.75 11.65
C LEU A 100 11.77 -9.94 11.05
N GLU A 101 11.95 -11.02 11.81
CA GLU A 101 12.55 -12.26 11.30
C GLU A 101 11.72 -12.88 10.17
N MET A 102 10.40 -12.94 10.33
CA MET A 102 9.49 -13.39 9.27
C MET A 102 9.58 -12.48 8.04
N LEU A 103 9.62 -11.16 8.23
CA LEU A 103 9.73 -10.22 7.11
C LEU A 103 11.10 -10.25 6.43
N ALA A 104 12.17 -10.59 7.14
CA ALA A 104 13.49 -10.80 6.56
C ALA A 104 13.52 -12.06 5.67
N ASN A 105 12.75 -13.09 6.02
CA ASN A 105 12.71 -14.34 5.27
C ASN A 105 12.23 -14.13 3.81
N PRO A 106 13.01 -14.52 2.78
CA PRO A 106 12.65 -14.33 1.37
C PRO A 106 11.45 -15.19 0.91
N GLU A 107 11.16 -16.30 1.59
CA GLU A 107 10.00 -17.16 1.27
C GLU A 107 8.69 -16.58 1.81
N PHE A 108 8.76 -15.71 2.84
CA PHE A 108 7.57 -15.06 3.38
C PHE A 108 6.94 -14.10 2.36
N LEU A 109 5.61 -14.23 2.15
CA LEU A 109 4.83 -13.47 1.15
C LEU A 109 5.21 -13.72 -0.32
N LYS A 110 5.91 -14.83 -0.61
CA LYS A 110 6.27 -15.19 -1.98
C LYS A 110 5.04 -15.68 -2.74
N THR A 111 4.35 -14.77 -3.41
CA THR A 111 3.30 -15.14 -4.38
C THR A 111 3.93 -15.78 -5.60
N VAL A 112 3.59 -17.04 -5.89
CA VAL A 112 3.92 -17.71 -7.15
C VAL A 112 3.29 -16.92 -8.28
N ARG A 113 4.11 -16.17 -9.02
CA ARG A 113 3.64 -15.43 -10.19
C ARG A 113 3.29 -16.42 -11.29
N LYS A 114 2.00 -16.72 -11.47
CA LYS A 114 1.52 -17.37 -12.70
C LYS A 114 1.76 -16.38 -13.84
N ARG A 115 2.77 -16.65 -14.67
CA ARG A 115 2.97 -15.90 -15.92
C ARG A 115 1.73 -16.14 -16.77
N LYS A 116 1.02 -15.07 -17.15
CA LYS A 116 0.00 -15.20 -18.20
C LYS A 116 0.71 -15.74 -19.45
N PRO A 117 0.13 -16.73 -20.15
CA PRO A 117 0.68 -17.18 -21.42
C PRO A 117 0.81 -15.94 -22.31
N LYS A 118 2.00 -15.76 -22.88
CA LYS A 118 2.28 -14.70 -23.84
C LYS A 118 1.34 -14.99 -25.00
N ALA A 119 0.31 -14.16 -25.20
CA ALA A 119 -0.51 -14.25 -26.40
C ALA A 119 0.46 -14.27 -27.58
N GLU A 120 0.37 -15.32 -28.40
CA GLU A 120 1.14 -15.41 -29.63
C GLU A 120 0.89 -14.12 -30.39
N VAL A 121 1.96 -13.37 -30.59
CA VAL A 121 1.93 -12.17 -31.41
C VAL A 121 1.59 -12.67 -32.80
N ALA A 122 0.36 -12.47 -33.24
CA ALA A 122 -0.02 -12.66 -34.62
C ALA A 122 1.00 -11.90 -35.49
N GLU A 123 1.71 -12.63 -36.35
CA GLU A 123 2.59 -12.11 -37.38
C GLU A 123 1.84 -11.02 -38.15
N GLY A 124 2.17 -9.75 -37.91
CA GLY A 124 1.54 -8.66 -38.66
C GLY A 124 1.34 -7.34 -37.95
N THR A 125 2.27 -6.87 -37.12
CA THR A 125 2.41 -5.42 -36.95
C THR A 125 3.86 -5.10 -36.59
N GLY A 126 4.53 -4.35 -37.47
CA GLY A 126 5.93 -3.98 -37.33
C GLY A 126 6.24 -3.17 -36.06
N PRO A 127 7.52 -2.83 -35.82
CA PRO A 127 7.94 -2.17 -34.60
C PRO A 127 7.23 -0.82 -34.44
N VAL A 128 6.33 -0.71 -33.45
CA VAL A 128 5.75 0.57 -33.03
C VAL A 128 6.89 1.44 -32.51
N LYS A 129 7.29 2.40 -33.34
CA LYS A 129 8.27 3.44 -33.04
C LYS A 129 7.84 4.14 -31.74
N LYS A 130 8.61 3.98 -30.66
CA LYS A 130 8.39 4.72 -29.41
C LYS A 130 8.31 6.22 -29.73
N PRO A 131 7.31 6.97 -29.25
CA PRO A 131 7.29 8.41 -29.44
C PRO A 131 8.52 9.01 -28.76
N GLN A 132 9.40 9.61 -29.56
CA GLN A 132 10.56 10.34 -29.08
C GLN A 132 10.08 11.48 -28.19
N LYS A 133 10.51 11.49 -26.93
CA LYS A 133 10.29 12.61 -26.02
C LYS A 133 10.91 13.85 -26.64
N LYS A 134 10.09 14.82 -27.05
CA LYS A 134 10.58 16.14 -27.47
C LYS A 134 11.29 16.77 -26.27
N ALA A 135 12.57 17.10 -26.46
CA ALA A 135 13.38 17.81 -25.49
C ALA A 135 12.71 19.15 -25.13
N LYS A 136 12.63 19.44 -23.84
CA LYS A 136 12.08 20.69 -23.30
C LYS A 136 13.03 21.82 -23.66
N VAL A 137 12.57 22.75 -24.50
CA VAL A 137 13.30 23.99 -24.82
C VAL A 137 13.46 24.79 -23.52
N VAL A 138 14.70 24.93 -23.08
CA VAL A 138 15.08 25.84 -22.00
C VAL A 138 15.06 27.25 -22.58
N ARG A 139 14.12 28.09 -22.14
CA ARG A 139 14.17 29.53 -22.43
C ARG A 139 15.29 30.15 -21.58
N PRO A 140 16.20 30.95 -22.15
CA PRO A 140 17.13 31.74 -21.35
C PRO A 140 16.35 32.78 -20.55
N GLN A 141 16.70 32.94 -19.28
CA GLN A 141 16.21 34.05 -18.46
C GLN A 141 16.89 35.33 -18.95
N GLN A 142 16.09 36.35 -19.23
CA GLN A 142 16.54 37.75 -19.33
C GLN A 142 16.44 38.38 -17.95
#